data_AF-A0A537CYZ9-F1
#
_entry.id   AF-A0A537CYZ9-F1
#
_cell.length_a   1.000
_cell.length_b   1.000
_cell.length_c   1.000
_cell.angle_alpha   90.00
_cell.angle_beta   90.00
_cell.angle_gamma   90.00
#
_symmetry.space_group_name_H-M   'P 1'
#
loop_
_entity.id
_entity.type
_entity.pdbx_description
1 polymer ?
#
loop_
_entity_poly.entity_id
_entity_poly.type
_entity_poly.pdbx_seq_one_letter_code
_entity_poly.pdbx_strand_id
1 'polypeptide(L)'
;MRITTPQEPADYAVSSIFRERLVISSLLFARPGILMVAMPAGSGQKGATMKPSAALLVFAMILLPSGCATTPGERGPGSATLDFALIGDMPYDARQEKEFTNLMMDIDTADLAFVVHDGDFWWDGQAWTEKGGGLPPCSDEAFNDRLALAQASRHPFIYAPGDNEWADCHRAKPRTYDPFERLAKLRHMYFQGDESLGQRRMKLTRQSETSRYAAYRENARWTFGNVVFVTLHIIGSNNNLGRTAQMDAEYEERDAANIA
;
A
#
# COMPACT_ATOMS: atom_id res chain seq x y z
N MET A 1 -15.48 38.59 -10.09
CA MET A 1 -14.76 37.46 -10.74
C MET A 1 -13.45 37.28 -9.99
N ARG A 2 -13.42 36.40 -8.98
CA ARG A 2 -12.17 36.07 -8.25
C ARG A 2 -11.63 34.78 -8.87
N ILE A 3 -10.41 34.87 -9.39
CA ILE A 3 -9.67 33.73 -9.92
C ILE A 3 -9.07 33.03 -8.69
N THR A 4 -9.56 31.83 -8.38
CA THR A 4 -8.94 30.93 -7.40
C THR A 4 -7.73 30.27 -8.04
N THR A 5 -6.56 30.44 -7.43
CA THR A 5 -5.34 29.69 -7.76
C THR A 5 -5.52 28.21 -7.43
N PRO A 6 -4.90 27.28 -8.17
CA PRO A 6 -4.92 25.86 -7.85
C PRO A 6 -4.25 25.63 -6.49
N GLN A 7 -4.94 24.90 -5.61
CA GLN A 7 -4.40 24.45 -4.33
C GLN A 7 -3.42 23.31 -4.62
N GLU A 8 -2.19 23.38 -4.09
CA GLU A 8 -1.26 22.26 -4.14
C GLU A 8 -1.90 21.03 -3.46
N PRO A 9 -1.70 19.82 -4.00
CA PRO A 9 -2.14 18.60 -3.33
C PRO A 9 -1.43 18.55 -1.98
N ALA A 10 -2.21 18.42 -0.90
CA ALA A 10 -1.64 18.28 0.42
C ALA A 10 -0.78 17.00 0.46
N ASP A 11 0.36 17.08 1.15
CA ASP A 11 1.23 15.95 1.46
C ASP A 11 0.46 14.96 2.36
N TYR A 12 -0.41 14.15 1.76
CA TYR A 12 -0.99 13.02 2.44
C TYR A 12 0.03 11.89 2.45
N ALA A 13 0.12 11.17 3.57
CA ALA A 13 0.89 9.94 3.70
C ALA A 13 0.23 8.84 2.83
N VAL A 14 0.36 8.96 1.50
CA VAL A 14 0.11 7.85 0.59
C VAL A 14 1.28 6.91 0.80
N SER A 15 1.04 5.79 1.50
CA SER A 15 2.06 4.78 1.78
C SER A 15 2.76 4.34 0.49
N SER A 16 2.04 4.27 -0.64
CA SER A 16 2.58 4.36 -2.01
C SER A 16 1.50 4.16 -3.07
N ILE A 17 1.70 4.71 -4.27
CA ILE A 17 1.06 4.21 -5.48
C ILE A 17 2.03 3.19 -6.10
N PHE A 18 1.68 1.92 -6.04
CA PHE A 18 2.49 0.88 -6.68
C PHE A 18 2.22 0.88 -8.19
N ARG A 19 3.26 1.23 -8.97
CA ARG A 19 3.32 0.95 -10.40
C ARG A 19 4.32 -0.18 -10.58
N GLU A 20 3.90 -1.38 -10.98
CA GLU A 20 4.86 -2.39 -11.42
C GLU A 20 5.52 -1.92 -12.73
N ARG A 21 6.68 -1.28 -12.61
CA ARG A 21 7.72 -1.28 -13.64
C ARG A 21 8.88 -2.09 -13.10
N LEU A 22 8.85 -3.41 -13.31
CA LEU A 22 10.07 -4.20 -13.22
C LEU A 22 10.95 -3.87 -14.44
N VAL A 23 11.65 -2.74 -14.38
CA VAL A 23 12.80 -2.47 -15.25
C VAL A 23 14.03 -2.67 -14.40
N ILE A 24 14.65 -3.84 -14.55
CA ILE A 24 16.06 -4.01 -14.25
C ILE A 24 16.80 -2.96 -15.09
N SER A 25 17.28 -1.89 -14.44
CA SER A 25 18.26 -1.01 -15.05
C SER A 25 19.34 -0.68 -14.03
N SER A 26 20.28 -1.62 -13.94
CA SER A 26 21.68 -1.23 -13.80
C SER A 26 22.00 -0.33 -14.98
N LEU A 27 22.20 0.97 -14.75
CA LEU A 27 23.08 1.87 -15.51
C LEU A 27 22.97 3.27 -14.91
N LEU A 28 23.96 3.59 -14.08
CA LEU A 28 24.39 4.95 -13.80
C LEU A 28 24.60 5.68 -15.14
N PHE A 29 23.86 6.75 -15.39
CA PHE A 29 24.29 7.77 -16.33
C PHE A 29 24.38 9.11 -15.63
N ALA A 30 25.63 9.58 -15.63
CA ALA A 30 26.10 10.87 -15.21
C ALA A 30 25.35 12.01 -15.92
N ARG A 31 25.09 13.09 -15.18
CA ARG A 31 24.87 14.41 -15.78
C ARG A 31 26.20 15.17 -15.83
N PRO A 32 26.55 15.80 -16.98
CA PRO A 32 27.74 16.61 -17.11
C PRO A 32 27.47 18.07 -16.67
N GLY A 33 28.52 18.73 -16.19
CA GLY A 33 28.64 20.20 -16.30
C GLY A 33 28.61 20.99 -15.00
N ILE A 34 29.73 21.02 -14.27
CA ILE A 34 30.24 22.25 -13.67
C ILE A 34 31.71 22.40 -14.05
N LEU A 35 32.02 23.56 -14.61
CA LEU A 35 33.30 24.04 -15.11
C LEU A 35 34.32 24.18 -13.96
N MET A 36 35.49 23.56 -14.13
CA MET A 36 36.67 23.68 -13.27
C MET A 36 37.31 25.07 -13.39
N VAL A 37 37.81 25.61 -12.27
CA VAL A 37 39.01 26.46 -12.27
C VAL A 37 39.89 26.11 -11.07
N ALA A 38 41.04 25.49 -11.33
CA ALA A 38 42.28 25.68 -10.58
C ALA A 38 43.46 25.30 -11.48
N MET A 39 44.35 26.27 -11.74
CA MET A 39 45.57 26.13 -12.54
C MET A 39 46.77 25.68 -11.67
N PRO A 40 47.91 25.29 -12.28
CA PRO A 40 48.73 24.16 -11.83
C PRO A 40 50.04 24.55 -11.12
N ALA A 41 50.68 23.56 -10.49
CA ALA A 41 52.14 23.49 -10.30
C ALA A 41 52.49 21.99 -10.26
N GLY A 42 53.24 21.41 -11.20
CA GLY A 42 54.71 21.53 -11.32
C GLY A 42 55.26 20.09 -11.26
N SER A 43 55.71 19.54 -12.39
CA SER A 43 57.13 19.37 -12.75
C SER A 43 57.78 18.07 -12.24
N GLY A 44 58.35 17.29 -13.15
CA GLY A 44 59.27 16.19 -12.83
C GLY A 44 59.11 14.99 -13.77
N GLN A 45 59.63 15.04 -15.00
CA GLN A 45 60.99 14.63 -15.41
C GLN A 45 61.03 13.22 -16.05
N LYS A 46 61.55 13.21 -17.30
CA LYS A 46 62.56 12.30 -17.90
C LYS A 46 62.23 10.80 -17.84
N GLY A 47 62.01 10.08 -18.93
CA GLY A 47 62.77 10.07 -20.19
C GLY A 47 63.65 8.81 -20.21
N ALA A 48 63.34 7.85 -21.08
CA ALA A 48 64.30 6.89 -21.62
C ALA A 48 63.72 6.18 -22.85
N THR A 49 64.44 6.33 -23.96
CA THR A 49 64.24 5.70 -25.26
C THR A 49 64.93 4.34 -25.33
N MET A 50 64.30 3.34 -25.95
CA MET A 50 65.03 2.35 -26.76
C MET A 50 64.14 1.78 -27.87
N LYS A 51 64.67 1.74 -29.10
CA LYS A 51 64.02 1.30 -30.36
C LYS A 51 64.18 -0.23 -30.56
N PRO A 52 63.85 -0.81 -31.73
CA PRO A 52 62.59 -1.48 -32.06
C PRO A 52 62.82 -2.97 -32.39
N SER A 53 61.75 -3.75 -32.58
CA SER A 53 61.82 -4.97 -33.40
C SER A 53 60.46 -5.29 -34.00
N ALA A 54 60.53 -5.71 -35.25
CA ALA A 54 59.45 -5.79 -36.22
C ALA A 54 58.56 -7.02 -36.06
N ALA A 55 57.29 -6.87 -36.47
CA ALA A 55 56.37 -7.85 -37.08
C ALA A 55 54.95 -7.34 -36.83
N LEU A 56 54.34 -6.59 -37.75
CA LEU A 56 53.47 -7.12 -38.81
C LEU A 56 52.29 -7.94 -38.25
N LEU A 57 51.12 -7.30 -38.15
CA LEU A 57 49.83 -7.84 -38.56
C LEU A 57 48.77 -6.74 -38.38
N VAL A 58 48.40 -6.12 -39.50
CA VAL A 58 47.21 -5.28 -39.59
C VAL A 58 46.00 -6.21 -39.52
N PHE A 59 45.27 -6.17 -38.40
CA PHE A 59 43.89 -6.65 -38.35
C PHE A 59 43.05 -5.49 -37.82
N ALA A 60 42.43 -4.76 -38.74
CA ALA A 60 41.41 -3.79 -38.41
C ALA A 60 40.20 -4.55 -37.82
N MET A 61 40.12 -4.64 -36.49
CA MET A 61 38.87 -4.99 -35.82
C MET A 61 37.89 -3.83 -36.04
N ILE A 62 37.00 -4.01 -37.00
CA ILE A 62 35.76 -3.24 -37.07
C ILE A 62 34.94 -3.69 -35.86
N LEU A 63 35.00 -2.90 -34.78
CA LEU A 63 34.07 -2.99 -33.66
C LEU A 63 32.68 -2.60 -34.17
N LEU A 64 31.90 -3.59 -34.59
CA LEU A 64 30.45 -3.44 -34.73
C LEU A 64 29.88 -3.40 -33.30
N PRO A 65 29.24 -2.30 -32.86
CA PRO A 65 28.44 -2.37 -31.67
C PRO A 65 27.23 -3.26 -31.99
N SER A 66 27.26 -4.52 -31.55
CA SER A 66 26.06 -5.31 -31.35
C SER A 66 25.26 -4.66 -30.23
N GLY A 67 24.61 -3.53 -30.55
CA GLY A 67 23.50 -3.03 -29.76
C GLY A 67 22.41 -4.08 -29.85
N CYS A 68 22.23 -4.88 -28.79
CA CYS A 68 20.94 -5.50 -28.52
C CYS A 68 19.96 -4.34 -28.32
N ALA A 69 19.41 -3.81 -29.40
CA ALA A 69 18.19 -3.04 -29.35
C ALA A 69 17.13 -4.03 -28.88
N THR A 70 16.89 -4.05 -27.57
CA THR A 70 15.67 -4.61 -27.02
C THR A 70 14.53 -3.82 -27.65
N THR A 71 13.93 -4.38 -28.69
CA THR A 71 12.64 -3.92 -29.20
C THR A 71 11.71 -3.89 -27.99
N PRO A 72 11.09 -2.75 -27.64
CA PRO A 72 10.02 -2.74 -26.67
C PRO A 72 9.00 -3.77 -27.14
N GLY A 73 8.86 -4.87 -26.40
CA GLY A 73 7.91 -5.91 -26.74
C GLY A 73 6.55 -5.24 -26.91
N GLU A 74 5.93 -5.44 -28.08
CA GLU A 74 4.55 -5.02 -28.29
C GLU A 74 3.71 -5.60 -27.15
N ARG A 75 3.12 -4.72 -26.34
CA ARG A 75 2.11 -5.09 -25.36
C ARG A 75 0.96 -5.71 -26.14
N GLY A 76 0.81 -7.03 -26.02
CA GLY A 76 -0.35 -7.73 -26.54
C GLY A 76 -1.63 -7.06 -26.02
N PRO A 77 -2.71 -7.04 -26.83
CA PRO A 77 -3.99 -6.48 -26.40
C PRO A 77 -4.50 -7.33 -25.22
N GLY A 78 -4.49 -6.76 -24.01
CA GLY A 78 -4.94 -7.43 -22.79
C GLY A 78 -4.13 -7.16 -21.52
N SER A 79 -2.94 -6.53 -21.60
CA SER A 79 -2.19 -6.12 -20.41
C SER A 79 -2.76 -4.84 -19.81
N ALA A 80 -3.89 -4.92 -19.10
CA ALA A 80 -4.29 -3.84 -18.20
C ALA A 80 -3.13 -3.54 -17.24
N THR A 81 -2.73 -2.27 -17.15
CA THR A 81 -1.70 -1.86 -16.19
C THR A 81 -2.26 -2.01 -14.78
N LEU A 82 -1.54 -2.73 -13.92
CA LEU A 82 -1.88 -2.86 -12.51
C LEU A 82 -1.39 -1.61 -11.77
N ASP A 83 -2.29 -0.65 -11.59
CA ASP A 83 -2.14 0.48 -10.69
C ASP A 83 -3.23 0.34 -9.61
N PHE A 84 -2.86 0.34 -8.33
CA PHE A 84 -3.80 0.29 -7.21
C PHE A 84 -3.30 1.21 -6.08
N ALA A 85 -4.22 1.66 -5.23
CA ALA A 85 -3.87 2.43 -4.04
C ALA A 85 -3.81 1.53 -2.81
N LEU A 86 -2.81 1.75 -1.95
CA LEU A 86 -2.72 1.16 -0.62
C LEU A 86 -2.70 2.30 0.41
N ILE A 87 -3.68 2.28 1.31
CA ILE A 87 -3.88 3.24 2.39
C ILE A 87 -4.11 2.49 3.71
N GLY A 88 -4.00 3.18 4.83
CA GLY A 88 -4.01 2.58 6.17
C GLY A 88 -3.88 3.63 7.25
N ASP A 89 -4.18 3.26 8.50
CA ASP A 89 -3.94 4.11 9.69
C ASP A 89 -4.61 5.49 9.62
N MET A 90 -5.78 5.56 8.98
CA MET A 90 -6.56 6.79 8.88
C MET A 90 -8.05 6.53 8.61
N PRO A 91 -8.95 7.42 9.08
CA PRO A 91 -8.67 8.63 9.85
C PRO A 91 -8.72 8.44 11.37
N TYR A 92 -7.65 8.78 12.08
CA TYR A 92 -7.52 8.66 13.53
C TYR A 92 -8.16 9.80 14.33
N ASP A 93 -8.22 10.99 13.77
CA ASP A 93 -8.66 12.19 14.47
C ASP A 93 -9.53 13.09 13.59
N ALA A 94 -10.14 14.11 14.20
CA ALA A 94 -11.03 15.06 13.53
C ALA A 94 -10.40 15.79 12.33
N ARG A 95 -9.08 15.96 12.33
CA ARG A 95 -8.36 16.57 11.22
C ARG A 95 -8.21 15.54 10.11
N GLN A 96 -7.76 14.33 10.42
CA GLN A 96 -7.60 13.26 9.45
C GLN A 96 -8.93 12.86 8.81
N GLU A 97 -10.07 12.93 9.51
CA GLU A 97 -11.39 12.69 8.92
C GLU A 97 -11.65 13.59 7.70
N LYS A 98 -11.21 14.85 7.76
CA LYS A 98 -11.29 15.79 6.64
C LYS A 98 -10.25 15.48 5.57
N GLU A 99 -9.04 15.13 5.98
CA GLU A 99 -7.95 14.77 5.06
C GLU A 99 -8.27 13.50 4.27
N PHE A 100 -8.92 12.51 4.90
CA PHE A 100 -9.35 11.27 4.26
C PHE A 100 -10.35 11.53 3.14
N THR A 101 -11.27 12.48 3.34
CA THR A 101 -12.21 12.88 2.28
C THR A 101 -11.44 13.41 1.05
N ASN A 102 -10.43 14.24 1.27
CA ASN A 102 -9.61 14.78 0.17
C ASN A 102 -8.77 13.70 -0.51
N LEU A 103 -8.14 12.82 0.29
CA LEU A 103 -7.39 11.67 -0.22
C LEU A 103 -8.27 10.79 -1.12
N MET A 104 -9.50 10.49 -0.68
CA MET A 104 -10.42 9.69 -1.48
C MET A 104 -10.85 10.39 -2.77
N MET A 105 -11.02 11.72 -2.77
CA MET A 105 -11.25 12.47 -4.01
C MET A 105 -10.09 12.31 -4.99
N ASP A 106 -8.84 12.41 -4.53
CA ASP A 106 -7.66 12.23 -5.39
C ASP A 106 -7.59 10.80 -5.93
N ILE A 107 -7.78 9.79 -5.07
CA ILE A 107 -7.85 8.36 -5.44
C ILE A 107 -8.94 8.10 -6.48
N ASP A 108 -10.11 8.72 -6.31
CA ASP A 108 -11.28 8.56 -7.19
C ASP A 108 -11.10 9.22 -8.57
N THR A 109 -10.09 10.08 -8.76
CA THR A 109 -9.71 10.64 -10.07
C THR A 109 -8.66 9.79 -10.81
N ALA A 110 -7.93 8.95 -10.08
CA ALA A 110 -6.92 8.06 -10.67
C ALA A 110 -7.58 6.85 -11.35
N ASP A 111 -6.94 6.36 -12.41
CA ASP A 111 -7.34 5.12 -13.10
C ASP A 111 -6.74 3.92 -12.34
N LEU A 112 -7.46 3.43 -11.34
CA LEU A 112 -7.02 2.35 -10.45
C LEU A 112 -7.85 1.09 -10.63
N ALA A 113 -7.17 -0.06 -10.58
CA ALA A 113 -7.81 -1.36 -10.56
C ALA A 113 -8.74 -1.50 -9.35
N PHE A 114 -8.20 -1.15 -8.16
CA PHE A 114 -8.85 -1.20 -6.85
C PHE A 114 -8.08 -0.35 -5.82
N VAL A 115 -8.65 -0.22 -4.63
CA VAL A 115 -8.06 0.40 -3.43
C VAL A 115 -8.00 -0.65 -2.32
N VAL A 116 -6.90 -0.68 -1.58
CA VAL A 116 -6.75 -1.51 -0.37
C VAL A 116 -6.56 -0.59 0.82
N HIS A 117 -7.37 -0.81 1.86
CA HIS A 117 -7.16 -0.23 3.19
C HIS A 117 -6.70 -1.33 4.15
N ASP A 118 -5.51 -1.22 4.72
CA ASP A 118 -4.88 -2.31 5.49
C ASP A 118 -5.22 -2.36 6.98
N GLY A 119 -5.94 -1.37 7.51
CA GLY A 119 -6.52 -1.44 8.85
C GLY A 119 -6.51 -0.09 9.54
N ASP A 120 -6.98 -0.06 10.78
CA ASP A 120 -6.92 1.08 11.69
C ASP A 120 -7.63 2.33 11.08
N PHE A 121 -8.94 2.21 10.88
CA PHE A 121 -9.85 3.27 10.47
C PHE A 121 -10.11 4.33 11.54
N TRP A 122 -9.62 4.09 12.76
CA TRP A 122 -9.50 5.05 13.84
C TRP A 122 -8.35 4.61 14.75
N TRP A 123 -7.89 5.53 15.60
CA TRP A 123 -6.88 5.20 16.60
C TRP A 123 -7.47 4.36 17.75
N ASP A 124 -6.63 3.61 18.47
CA ASP A 124 -6.89 2.77 19.67
C ASP A 124 -7.81 3.38 20.75
N GLY A 125 -8.06 4.68 20.66
CA GLY A 125 -9.07 5.42 21.39
C GLY A 125 -8.65 5.84 22.78
N GLN A 126 -7.43 5.55 23.22
CA GLN A 126 -6.98 5.88 24.57
C GLN A 126 -6.84 7.38 24.81
N ALA A 127 -6.42 8.15 23.79
CA ALA A 127 -6.26 9.59 23.93
C ALA A 127 -7.44 10.39 23.36
N TRP A 128 -8.50 9.73 22.89
CA TRP A 128 -9.68 10.42 22.40
C TRP A 128 -10.32 11.25 23.52
N THR A 129 -10.73 12.48 23.18
CA THR A 129 -11.50 13.36 24.06
C THR A 129 -12.55 14.08 23.23
N GLU A 130 -13.70 14.37 23.82
CA GLU A 130 -14.77 15.13 23.15
C GLU A 130 -14.26 16.49 22.60
N LYS A 131 -13.32 17.13 23.31
CA LYS A 131 -12.68 18.38 22.87
C LYS A 131 -11.77 18.19 21.65
N GLY A 132 -11.10 17.05 21.54
CA GLY A 132 -10.27 16.70 20.39
C GLY A 132 -11.10 16.52 19.11
N GLY A 133 -12.39 16.21 19.27
CA GLY A 133 -13.31 15.95 18.18
C GLY A 133 -13.05 14.60 17.50
N GLY A 134 -13.67 14.43 16.34
CA GLY A 134 -13.69 13.16 15.63
C GLY A 134 -14.70 12.19 16.26
N LEU A 135 -15.04 11.15 15.51
CA LEU A 135 -16.01 10.18 15.99
C LEU A 135 -15.43 9.36 17.16
N PRO A 136 -16.23 9.05 18.19
CA PRO A 136 -15.79 8.19 19.28
C PRO A 136 -15.29 6.83 18.76
N PRO A 137 -14.03 6.44 19.00
CA PRO A 137 -13.47 5.18 18.53
C PRO A 137 -14.30 3.98 18.97
N CYS A 138 -14.36 2.96 18.12
CA CYS A 138 -15.14 1.73 18.30
C CYS A 138 -16.66 1.91 18.45
N SER A 139 -17.18 3.13 18.36
CA SER A 139 -18.62 3.38 18.42
C SER A 139 -19.34 2.89 17.17
N ASP A 140 -20.64 2.61 17.32
CA ASP A 140 -21.49 2.26 16.18
C ASP A 140 -21.51 3.38 15.14
N GLU A 141 -21.39 4.64 15.57
CA GLU A 141 -21.29 5.79 14.68
C GLU A 141 -20.00 5.76 13.86
N ALA A 142 -18.85 5.49 14.49
CA ALA A 142 -17.57 5.32 13.78
C ALA A 142 -17.63 4.16 12.78
N PHE A 143 -18.17 3.00 13.16
CA PHE A 143 -18.36 1.88 12.23
C PHE A 143 -19.22 2.25 11.02
N ASN A 144 -20.33 2.95 11.23
CA ASN A 144 -21.21 3.36 10.12
C ASN A 144 -20.55 4.38 9.20
N ASP A 145 -19.89 5.39 9.79
CA ASP A 145 -19.19 6.44 9.05
C ASP A 145 -18.07 5.87 8.18
N ARG A 146 -17.19 5.03 8.76
CA ARG A 146 -16.06 4.46 8.01
C ARG A 146 -16.50 3.49 6.92
N LEU A 147 -17.55 2.70 7.18
CA LEU A 147 -18.15 1.87 6.14
C LEU A 147 -18.73 2.74 5.01
N ALA A 148 -19.38 3.86 5.34
CA ALA A 148 -19.91 4.78 4.33
C ALA A 148 -18.79 5.42 3.49
N LEU A 149 -17.66 5.80 4.11
CA LEU A 149 -16.48 6.29 3.39
C LEU A 149 -15.92 5.22 2.43
N ALA A 150 -15.76 3.98 2.88
CA ALA A 150 -15.31 2.88 2.02
C ALA A 150 -16.28 2.60 0.86
N GLN A 151 -17.60 2.62 1.13
CA GLN A 151 -18.64 2.43 0.11
C GLN A 151 -18.74 3.59 -0.88
N ALA A 152 -18.29 4.79 -0.51
CA ALA A 152 -18.29 5.95 -1.38
C ALA A 152 -17.20 5.89 -2.46
N SER A 153 -16.15 5.08 -2.28
CA SER A 153 -15.08 4.95 -3.28
C SER A 153 -15.64 4.57 -4.66
N ARG A 154 -15.15 5.24 -5.71
CA ARG A 154 -15.51 4.92 -7.10
C ARG A 154 -14.89 3.62 -7.60
N HIS A 155 -13.90 3.10 -6.87
CA HIS A 155 -13.18 1.88 -7.17
C HIS A 155 -13.60 0.73 -6.24
N PRO A 156 -13.33 -0.53 -6.60
CA PRO A 156 -13.39 -1.64 -5.67
C PRO A 156 -12.52 -1.34 -4.46
N PHE A 157 -13.12 -1.38 -3.29
CA PHE A 157 -12.46 -1.07 -2.04
C PHE A 157 -12.34 -2.36 -1.22
N ILE A 158 -11.11 -2.82 -1.03
CA ILE A 158 -10.76 -3.98 -0.21
C ILE A 158 -10.32 -3.46 1.14
N TYR A 159 -10.85 -4.06 2.21
CA TYR A 159 -10.50 -3.73 3.58
C TYR A 159 -9.91 -4.95 4.29
N ALA A 160 -8.77 -4.78 4.95
CA ALA A 160 -8.21 -5.73 5.91
C ALA A 160 -8.34 -5.13 7.33
N PRO A 161 -8.83 -5.87 8.33
CA PRO A 161 -8.98 -5.34 9.68
C PRO A 161 -7.64 -5.05 10.37
N GLY A 162 -7.59 -3.96 11.14
CA GLY A 162 -6.55 -3.68 12.13
C GLY A 162 -6.95 -4.08 13.55
N ASP A 163 -6.11 -3.76 14.55
CA ASP A 163 -6.41 -4.04 15.97
C ASP A 163 -7.31 -2.96 16.58
N ASN A 164 -7.28 -1.74 16.04
CA ASN A 164 -8.00 -0.59 16.59
C ASN A 164 -9.52 -0.74 16.45
N GLU A 165 -10.00 -1.47 15.43
CA GLU A 165 -11.44 -1.64 15.20
C GLU A 165 -12.12 -2.58 16.20
N TRP A 166 -11.35 -3.44 16.89
CA TRP A 166 -11.93 -4.44 17.78
C TRP A 166 -11.04 -4.77 18.97
N ALA A 167 -9.84 -5.30 18.75
CA ALA A 167 -8.98 -5.83 19.81
C ALA A 167 -8.65 -4.77 20.87
N ASP A 168 -8.52 -3.51 20.46
CA ASP A 168 -8.18 -2.40 21.34
C ASP A 168 -9.37 -1.61 21.88
N CYS A 169 -10.59 -1.96 21.48
CA CYS A 169 -11.79 -1.26 21.92
C CYS A 169 -12.05 -1.38 23.44
N HIS A 170 -11.39 -2.31 24.12
CA HIS A 170 -11.34 -2.37 25.58
C HIS A 170 -10.64 -1.17 26.23
N ARG A 171 -9.91 -0.35 25.46
CA ARG A 171 -9.20 0.87 25.89
C ARG A 171 -9.85 2.16 25.37
N ALA A 172 -10.86 2.05 24.53
CA ALA A 172 -11.49 3.18 23.87
C ALA A 172 -12.17 4.15 24.86
N LYS A 173 -12.31 5.40 24.40
CA LYS A 173 -13.04 6.48 25.08
C LYS A 173 -14.15 7.02 24.15
N PRO A 174 -15.25 7.59 24.70
CA PRO A 174 -15.52 7.84 26.12
C PRO A 174 -15.98 6.60 26.90
N ARG A 175 -16.14 5.46 26.21
CA ARG A 175 -16.47 4.18 26.83
C ARG A 175 -15.66 3.06 26.20
N THR A 176 -15.45 2.01 26.98
CA THR A 176 -14.85 0.76 26.52
C THR A 176 -15.91 -0.14 25.87
N TYR A 177 -15.46 -1.03 25.01
CA TYR A 177 -16.30 -2.05 24.36
C TYR A 177 -15.69 -3.44 24.55
N ASP A 178 -16.54 -4.46 24.44
CA ASP A 178 -16.10 -5.86 24.37
C ASP A 178 -15.44 -6.12 22.99
N PRO A 179 -14.15 -6.53 22.94
CA PRO A 179 -13.46 -6.80 21.68
C PRO A 179 -14.13 -7.86 20.79
N PHE A 180 -14.73 -8.90 21.37
CA PHE A 180 -15.37 -9.98 20.61
C PHE A 180 -16.70 -9.50 20.00
N GLU A 181 -17.44 -8.66 20.73
CA GLU A 181 -18.64 -8.06 20.18
C GLU A 181 -18.29 -7.08 19.04
N ARG A 182 -17.23 -6.28 19.18
CA ARG A 182 -16.74 -5.41 18.09
C ARG A 182 -16.23 -6.21 16.88
N LEU A 183 -15.52 -7.31 17.10
CA LEU A 183 -15.07 -8.21 16.02
C LEU A 183 -16.26 -8.82 15.26
N ALA A 184 -17.27 -9.30 15.99
CA ALA A 184 -18.50 -9.82 15.39
C ALA A 184 -19.23 -8.74 14.57
N LYS A 185 -19.30 -7.52 15.09
CA LYS A 185 -19.88 -6.36 14.39
C LYS A 185 -19.10 -6.04 13.11
N LEU A 186 -17.77 -6.02 13.17
CA LEU A 186 -16.91 -5.75 12.01
C LEU A 186 -17.14 -6.78 10.89
N ARG A 187 -17.10 -8.06 11.23
CA ARG A 187 -17.41 -9.18 10.31
C ARG A 187 -18.82 -9.04 9.71
N HIS A 188 -19.80 -8.67 10.52
CA HIS A 188 -21.17 -8.48 10.08
C HIS A 188 -21.33 -7.27 9.14
N MET A 189 -20.60 -6.19 9.35
CA MET A 189 -20.80 -4.96 8.58
C MET A 189 -19.94 -4.89 7.30
N TYR A 190 -18.67 -5.28 7.38
CA TYR A 190 -17.67 -5.00 6.33
C TYR A 190 -17.43 -6.18 5.39
N PHE A 191 -17.79 -7.39 5.79
CA PHE A 191 -17.41 -8.63 5.08
C PHE A 191 -18.62 -9.43 4.58
N GLN A 192 -19.69 -8.72 4.22
CA GLN A 192 -20.91 -9.33 3.68
C GLN A 192 -20.74 -9.74 2.20
N GLY A 193 -21.31 -10.90 1.86
CA GLY A 193 -21.23 -11.45 0.50
C GLY A 193 -19.81 -11.72 0.04
N ASP A 194 -19.63 -11.90 -1.27
CA ASP A 194 -18.35 -12.30 -1.88
C ASP A 194 -17.86 -11.22 -2.88
N GLU A 195 -18.21 -9.97 -2.60
CA GLU A 195 -17.79 -8.79 -3.35
C GLU A 195 -16.98 -7.83 -2.46
N SER A 196 -16.18 -6.96 -3.09
CA SER A 196 -15.54 -5.81 -2.44
C SER A 196 -16.56 -4.74 -2.02
N LEU A 197 -16.11 -3.81 -1.17
CA LEU A 197 -16.82 -2.55 -0.92
C LEU A 197 -16.63 -1.60 -2.13
N GLY A 198 -17.25 -0.43 -2.05
CA GLY A 198 -17.17 0.62 -3.07
C GLY A 198 -18.33 0.59 -4.07
N GLN A 199 -18.45 1.64 -4.87
CA GLN A 199 -19.48 1.81 -5.89
C GLN A 199 -19.32 0.82 -7.04
N ARG A 200 -18.07 0.63 -7.49
CA ARG A 200 -17.70 -0.42 -8.44
C ARG A 200 -17.19 -1.61 -7.64
N ARG A 201 -17.84 -2.75 -7.78
CA ARG A 201 -17.47 -3.96 -7.02
C ARG A 201 -16.65 -4.92 -7.85
N MET A 202 -15.83 -5.70 -7.17
CA MET A 202 -15.18 -6.87 -7.75
C MET A 202 -15.45 -8.12 -6.91
N LYS A 203 -15.46 -9.28 -7.56
CA LYS A 203 -15.62 -10.56 -6.87
C LYS A 203 -14.36 -10.89 -6.09
N LEU A 204 -14.55 -11.36 -4.87
CA LEU A 204 -13.52 -11.88 -3.98
C LEU A 204 -13.80 -13.36 -3.72
N THR A 205 -12.77 -14.19 -3.67
CA THR A 205 -12.90 -15.54 -3.11
C THR A 205 -12.59 -15.45 -1.62
N ARG A 206 -13.53 -15.82 -0.77
CA ARG A 206 -13.35 -15.73 0.69
C ARG A 206 -12.97 -17.07 1.28
N GLN A 207 -12.11 -17.06 2.30
CA GLN A 207 -11.72 -18.28 3.00
C GLN A 207 -12.94 -19.00 3.62
N SER A 208 -13.96 -18.23 4.00
CA SER A 208 -15.25 -18.71 4.49
C SER A 208 -16.06 -19.57 3.52
N GLU A 209 -15.67 -19.66 2.24
CA GLU A 209 -16.24 -20.65 1.31
C GLU A 209 -15.92 -22.09 1.74
N THR A 210 -14.85 -22.28 2.52
CA THR A 210 -14.51 -23.56 3.14
C THR A 210 -15.22 -23.69 4.48
N SER A 211 -15.99 -24.76 4.69
CA SER A 211 -16.77 -24.97 5.92
C SER A 211 -15.92 -24.93 7.20
N ARG A 212 -14.66 -25.38 7.12
CA ARG A 212 -13.69 -25.30 8.23
C ARG A 212 -13.43 -23.86 8.70
N TYR A 213 -13.52 -22.87 7.81
CA TYR A 213 -13.15 -21.48 8.06
C TYR A 213 -14.33 -20.52 7.87
N ALA A 214 -15.57 -20.99 8.03
CA ALA A 214 -16.79 -20.22 7.77
C ALA A 214 -16.86 -18.87 8.54
N ALA A 215 -16.18 -18.75 9.68
CA ALA A 215 -16.11 -17.53 10.49
C ALA A 215 -15.14 -16.46 9.96
N TYR A 216 -14.17 -16.83 9.10
CA TYR A 216 -13.06 -15.98 8.66
C TYR A 216 -13.36 -15.38 7.29
N ARG A 217 -14.36 -14.49 7.24
CA ARG A 217 -14.79 -13.84 5.98
C ARG A 217 -13.83 -12.76 5.53
N GLU A 218 -13.07 -12.18 6.46
CA GLU A 218 -12.10 -11.12 6.22
C GLU A 218 -10.85 -11.58 5.47
N ASN A 219 -10.54 -12.88 5.51
CA ASN A 219 -9.51 -13.49 4.67
C ASN A 219 -10.07 -13.73 3.28
N ALA A 220 -9.53 -13.01 2.29
CA ALA A 220 -9.98 -13.05 0.92
C ALA A 220 -8.81 -13.11 -0.05
N ARG A 221 -9.06 -13.63 -1.25
CA ARG A 221 -8.13 -13.61 -2.37
C ARG A 221 -8.80 -13.11 -3.64
N TRP A 222 -8.02 -12.47 -4.49
CA TRP A 222 -8.41 -12.13 -5.86
C TRP A 222 -7.19 -12.13 -6.77
N THR A 223 -7.43 -12.10 -8.08
CA THR A 223 -6.38 -12.06 -9.09
C THR A 223 -6.62 -10.87 -10.01
N PHE A 224 -5.57 -10.10 -10.27
CA PHE A 224 -5.58 -9.06 -11.28
C PHE A 224 -4.39 -9.28 -12.22
N GLY A 225 -4.66 -9.49 -13.51
CA GLY A 225 -3.64 -9.95 -14.46
C GLY A 225 -3.03 -11.29 -14.01
N ASN A 226 -1.73 -11.29 -13.77
CA ASN A 226 -0.95 -12.44 -13.30
C ASN A 226 -0.57 -12.35 -11.80
N VAL A 227 -1.12 -11.39 -11.06
CA VAL A 227 -0.81 -11.17 -9.64
C VAL A 227 -1.97 -11.64 -8.78
N VAL A 228 -1.66 -12.44 -7.75
CA VAL A 228 -2.61 -12.87 -6.72
C VAL A 228 -2.43 -11.98 -5.51
N PHE A 229 -3.54 -11.45 -5.02
CA PHE A 229 -3.61 -10.68 -3.78
C PHE A 229 -4.36 -11.46 -2.74
N VAL A 230 -3.95 -11.29 -1.48
CA VAL A 230 -4.59 -11.89 -0.31
C VAL A 230 -4.70 -10.88 0.81
N THR A 231 -5.78 -10.93 1.57
CA THR A 231 -5.87 -10.32 2.90
C THR A 231 -5.68 -11.40 3.94
N LEU A 232 -4.90 -11.10 4.97
CA LEU A 232 -4.73 -11.93 6.15
C LEU A 232 -5.11 -11.08 7.36
N HIS A 233 -5.92 -11.64 8.26
CA HIS A 233 -6.31 -10.96 9.48
C HIS A 233 -5.22 -11.18 10.54
N ILE A 234 -4.12 -10.45 10.39
CA ILE A 234 -2.98 -10.43 11.32
C ILE A 234 -2.83 -8.99 11.79
N ILE A 235 -3.08 -8.76 13.07
CA ILE A 235 -3.21 -7.42 13.63
C ILE A 235 -2.09 -7.08 14.61
N GLY A 236 -2.01 -5.80 14.95
CA GLY A 236 -1.20 -5.30 16.06
C GLY A 236 -1.60 -5.86 17.43
N SER A 237 -1.13 -5.21 18.50
CA SER A 237 -1.49 -5.58 19.87
C SER A 237 -1.26 -7.06 20.20
N ASN A 238 -0.11 -7.59 19.77
CA ASN A 238 0.30 -8.99 19.90
C ASN A 238 -0.69 -9.98 19.27
N ASN A 239 -1.36 -9.58 18.19
CA ASN A 239 -2.37 -10.39 17.50
C ASN A 239 -3.50 -10.89 18.42
N ASN A 240 -3.84 -10.14 19.47
CA ASN A 240 -4.77 -10.51 20.54
C ASN A 240 -4.27 -11.58 21.54
N LEU A 241 -3.02 -12.05 21.42
CA LEU A 241 -2.44 -13.08 22.28
C LEU A 241 -1.95 -12.52 23.63
N GLY A 242 -2.10 -13.30 24.70
CA GLY A 242 -1.49 -13.10 26.02
C GLY A 242 -2.29 -12.24 26.99
N ARG A 243 -3.56 -11.93 26.69
CA ARG A 243 -4.42 -11.09 27.54
C ARG A 243 -5.37 -11.91 28.40
N THR A 244 -6.09 -12.85 27.79
CA THR A 244 -7.02 -13.77 28.47
C THR A 244 -7.07 -15.11 27.73
N ALA A 245 -7.43 -16.20 28.40
CA ALA A 245 -7.57 -17.51 27.75
C ALA A 245 -8.56 -17.52 26.57
N GLN A 246 -9.59 -16.67 26.61
CA GLN A 246 -10.55 -16.52 25.51
C GLN A 246 -9.93 -15.82 24.31
N MET A 247 -9.10 -14.80 24.54
CA MET A 247 -8.38 -14.09 23.48
C MET A 247 -7.27 -14.95 22.89
N ASP A 248 -6.61 -15.76 23.71
CA ASP A 248 -5.63 -16.75 23.25
C ASP A 248 -6.28 -17.80 22.35
N ALA A 249 -7.45 -18.32 22.72
CA ALA A 249 -8.21 -19.25 21.89
C ALA A 249 -8.67 -18.61 20.56
N GLU A 250 -9.15 -17.36 20.58
CA GLU A 250 -9.48 -16.62 19.36
C GLU A 250 -8.26 -16.45 18.45
N TYR A 251 -7.11 -16.07 19.02
CA TYR A 251 -5.84 -15.97 18.30
C TYR A 251 -5.47 -17.31 17.66
N GLU A 252 -5.50 -18.41 18.41
CA GLU A 252 -5.11 -19.74 17.92
C GLU A 252 -5.97 -20.17 16.72
N GLU A 253 -7.29 -19.98 16.80
CA GLU A 253 -8.17 -20.35 15.69
C GLU A 253 -7.98 -19.44 14.47
N ARG A 254 -7.79 -18.13 14.68
CA ARG A 254 -7.55 -17.16 13.59
C ARG A 254 -6.19 -17.35 12.93
N ASP A 255 -5.15 -17.62 13.71
CA ASP A 255 -3.81 -17.90 13.20
C ASP A 255 -3.80 -19.20 12.37
N ALA A 256 -4.49 -20.24 12.85
CA ALA A 256 -4.70 -21.47 12.09
C ALA A 256 -5.49 -21.26 10.78
N ALA A 257 -6.33 -20.22 10.71
CA ALA A 257 -6.97 -19.80 9.47
C ALA A 257 -5.98 -19.05 8.57
N ASN A 258 -5.20 -18.11 9.09
CA ASN A 258 -4.22 -17.36 8.29
C ASN A 258 -3.14 -18.22 7.63
N ILE A 259 -2.77 -19.34 8.25
CA ILE A 259 -1.72 -20.27 7.75
C ILE A 259 -2.24 -21.24 6.67
N ALA A 260 -3.56 -21.40 6.54
CA ALA A 260 -4.20 -22.50 5.81
C ALA A 260 -4.16 -22.43 4.27
#